data_AF-A0A9E2AVF0-F1
#
_entry.id   AF-A0A9E2AVF0-F1
#
_cell.length_a   1.000
_cell.length_b   1.000
_cell.length_c   1.000
_cell.angle_alpha   90.00
_cell.angle_beta   90.00
_cell.angle_gamma   90.00
#
_symmetry.space_group_name_H-M   'P 1'
#
loop_
_entity.id
_entity.type
_entity.pdbx_description
1 polymer ?
#
loop_
_entity_poly.entity_id
_entity_poly.type
_entity_poly.pdbx_seq_one_letter_code
_entity_poly.pdbx_strand_id
1 'polypeptide(L)'
;MKNKKSVYLIVAISVFIGLLHFLIGPDYQGIYKHFIRGYLMDILLPMNLYLLLQISLRKILSVFQSRILGALFTFAFGTLVELLQSYEINFLGSTYDPWDIVMYGIGTALGLAIDLIFISKMEALERKKK
;
A
#
# COMPACT_ATOMS: atom_id res chain seq x y z
N MET A 1 2.42 -3.06 -15.90
CA MET A 1 3.87 -3.38 -15.82
C MET A 1 4.25 -4.41 -16.88
N LYS A 2 5.45 -4.32 -17.46
CA LYS A 2 5.92 -5.27 -18.48
C LYS A 2 6.79 -6.39 -17.90
N ASN A 3 7.49 -6.14 -16.79
CA ASN A 3 8.36 -7.11 -16.13
C ASN A 3 7.57 -8.11 -15.29
N LYS A 4 7.61 -9.39 -15.66
CA LYS A 4 6.93 -10.47 -14.91
C LYS A 4 7.51 -10.64 -13.51
N LYS A 5 8.82 -10.48 -13.31
CA LYS A 5 9.48 -10.61 -12.00
C LYS A 5 8.98 -9.55 -11.03
N SER A 6 8.83 -8.31 -11.49
CA SER A 6 8.32 -7.23 -10.65
C SER A 6 6.85 -7.44 -10.28
N VAL A 7 6.04 -8.02 -11.19
CA VAL A 7 4.66 -8.43 -10.87
C VAL A 7 4.64 -9.54 -9.82
N TYR A 8 5.46 -10.58 -9.98
CA TYR A 8 5.54 -11.67 -8.99
C TYR A 8 5.97 -11.18 -7.61
N LEU A 9 6.92 -10.23 -7.54
CA LEU A 9 7.33 -9.61 -6.29
C LEU A 9 6.16 -8.92 -5.59
N ILE A 10 5.40 -8.08 -6.31
CA ILE A 10 4.25 -7.38 -5.73
C ILE A 10 3.20 -8.38 -5.25
N VAL A 11 2.86 -9.38 -6.07
CA VAL A 11 1.89 -10.42 -5.69
C VAL A 11 2.36 -11.19 -4.45
N ALA A 12 3.64 -11.54 -4.36
CA ALA A 12 4.20 -12.21 -3.19
C ALA A 12 4.10 -11.32 -1.93
N ILE A 13 4.39 -10.02 -2.04
CA ILE A 13 4.21 -9.04 -0.97
C ILE A 13 2.72 -8.99 -0.55
N SER A 14 1.79 -8.93 -1.52
CA SER A 14 0.35 -8.88 -1.25
C SER A 14 -0.14 -10.13 -0.51
N VAL A 15 0.29 -11.32 -0.95
CA VAL A 15 -0.07 -12.58 -0.28
C VAL A 15 0.52 -12.62 1.12
N PHE A 16 1.78 -12.20 1.29
CA PHE A 16 2.42 -12.14 2.60
C PHE A 16 1.67 -11.20 3.56
N ILE A 17 1.31 -9.99 3.12
CA ILE A 17 0.54 -9.03 3.94
C ILE A 17 -0.84 -9.60 4.28
N GLY A 18 -1.50 -10.27 3.33
CA GLY A 18 -2.77 -10.94 3.58
C GLY A 18 -2.64 -12.03 4.67
N LEU A 19 -1.63 -12.88 4.57
CA LEU A 19 -1.35 -13.91 5.59
C LEU A 19 -1.00 -13.28 6.95
N LEU A 20 -0.20 -12.21 6.94
CA LEU A 20 0.16 -11.48 8.14
C LEU A 20 -1.08 -10.90 8.82
N HIS A 21 -2.03 -10.36 8.06
CA HIS A 21 -3.28 -9.83 8.59
C HIS A 21 -4.10 -10.91 9.33
N PHE A 22 -4.14 -12.14 8.81
CA PHE A 22 -4.80 -13.25 9.50
C PHE A 22 -4.11 -13.66 10.81
N LEU A 23 -2.76 -13.62 10.84
CA LEU A 23 -1.99 -13.98 12.03
C LEU A 23 -2.01 -12.90 13.10
N ILE A 24 -2.10 -11.64 12.69
CA ILE A 24 -2.03 -10.45 13.54
C ILE A 24 -3.43 -9.83 13.72
N GLY A 25 -4.44 -10.68 13.82
CA GLY A 25 -5.81 -10.24 14.05
C GLY A 25 -6.00 -9.52 15.40
N PRO A 26 -7.25 -9.14 15.72
CA PRO A 26 -7.63 -8.44 16.96
C PRO A 26 -7.34 -9.23 18.24
N ASP A 27 -6.83 -10.46 18.14
CA ASP A 27 -6.42 -11.31 19.25
C ASP A 27 -4.90 -11.40 19.44
N TYR A 28 -4.09 -10.68 18.66
CA TYR A 28 -2.63 -10.71 18.80
C TYR A 28 -2.18 -10.28 20.22
N GLN A 29 -1.33 -11.09 20.88
CA GLN A 29 -0.82 -10.87 22.25
C GLN A 29 0.71 -10.73 22.32
N GLY A 30 1.40 -10.62 21.18
CA GLY A 30 2.87 -10.55 21.15
C GLY A 30 3.44 -9.18 21.53
N ILE A 31 4.75 -9.02 21.29
CA ILE A 31 5.51 -7.79 21.60
C ILE A 31 4.97 -6.62 20.76
N TYR A 32 4.98 -5.39 21.28
CA TYR A 32 4.47 -4.18 20.59
C TYR A 32 2.99 -4.24 20.17
N LYS A 33 2.15 -4.95 20.94
CA LYS A 33 0.71 -5.15 20.71
C LYS A 33 -0.06 -3.89 20.28
N HIS A 34 0.19 -2.74 20.90
CA HIS A 34 -0.49 -1.48 20.54
C HIS A 34 -0.21 -1.03 19.10
N PHE A 35 1.07 -1.04 18.69
CA PHE A 35 1.45 -0.67 17.33
C PHE A 35 0.93 -1.69 16.31
N ILE A 36 1.07 -2.97 16.65
CA ILE A 36 0.75 -4.07 15.76
C ILE A 36 -0.76 -4.17 15.50
N ARG A 37 -1.60 -3.97 16.52
CA ARG A 37 -3.06 -3.94 16.36
C ARG A 37 -3.59 -2.62 15.82
N GLY A 38 -2.93 -1.51 16.15
CA GLY A 38 -3.48 -0.17 15.93
C GLY A 38 -2.98 0.56 14.69
N TYR A 39 -1.79 0.24 14.17
CA TYR A 39 -1.16 1.04 13.09
C TYR A 39 -0.48 0.22 11.99
N LEU A 40 -0.08 -1.02 12.27
CA LEU A 40 0.68 -1.83 11.31
C LEU A 40 -0.11 -2.05 10.01
N MET A 41 -1.41 -2.36 10.11
CA MET A 41 -2.24 -2.58 8.93
C MET A 41 -2.53 -1.26 8.19
N ASP A 42 -2.63 -0.15 8.91
CA ASP A 42 -2.84 1.18 8.33
C ASP A 42 -1.61 1.67 7.56
N ILE A 43 -0.44 1.09 7.81
CA ILE A 43 0.75 1.27 6.96
C ILE A 43 0.75 0.25 5.82
N LEU A 44 0.54 -1.03 6.12
CA LEU A 44 0.72 -2.12 5.16
C LEU A 44 -0.33 -2.15 4.05
N LEU A 45 -1.60 -1.84 4.36
CA LEU A 45 -2.69 -1.85 3.38
C LEU A 45 -2.52 -0.75 2.32
N PRO A 46 -2.26 0.53 2.66
CA PRO A 46 -1.97 1.56 1.67
C PRO A 46 -0.71 1.25 0.86
N MET A 47 0.36 0.77 1.50
CA MET A 47 1.57 0.33 0.79
C MET A 47 1.22 -0.73 -0.27
N ASN A 48 0.44 -1.74 0.11
CA ASN A 48 0.04 -2.81 -0.78
C ASN A 48 -0.87 -2.32 -1.92
N LEU A 49 -1.86 -1.48 -1.59
CA LEU A 49 -2.77 -0.88 -2.57
C LEU A 49 -1.99 -0.07 -3.62
N TYR A 50 -1.04 0.76 -3.18
CA TYR A 50 -0.16 1.51 -4.07
C TYR A 50 0.57 0.59 -5.06
N LEU A 51 1.19 -0.49 -4.56
CA LEU A 51 1.94 -1.43 -5.39
C LEU A 51 1.03 -2.18 -6.38
N LEU A 52 -0.16 -2.59 -5.95
CA LEU A 52 -1.15 -3.22 -6.84
C LEU A 52 -1.62 -2.26 -7.93
N LEU A 53 -1.84 -0.98 -7.60
CA LEU A 53 -2.17 0.05 -8.59
C LEU A 53 -1.04 0.23 -9.61
N GLN A 54 0.23 0.12 -9.22
CA GLN A 54 1.35 0.17 -10.17
C GLN A 54 1.27 -0.95 -11.23
N ILE A 55 0.81 -2.15 -10.87
CA ILE A 55 0.64 -3.25 -11.85
C ILE A 55 -0.32 -2.83 -12.96
N SER A 56 -1.48 -2.29 -12.57
CA SER A 56 -2.58 -1.91 -13.46
C SER A 56 -2.29 -0.61 -14.21
N LEU A 57 -1.93 0.47 -13.51
CA LEU A 57 -1.70 1.80 -14.09
C LEU A 57 -0.55 1.80 -15.09
N ARG A 58 0.52 1.04 -14.86
CA ARG A 58 1.66 0.95 -15.82
C ARG A 58 1.35 0.17 -17.10
N LYS A 59 0.14 -0.36 -17.26
CA LYS A 59 -0.32 -0.88 -18.57
C LYS A 59 -0.87 0.23 -19.46
N ILE A 60 -1.37 1.31 -18.86
CA ILE A 60 -2.15 2.36 -19.53
C ILE A 60 -1.37 3.69 -19.55
N LEU A 61 -0.69 4.02 -18.46
CA LEU A 61 -0.01 5.30 -18.24
C LEU A 61 1.51 5.19 -18.26
N SER A 62 2.18 6.33 -18.40
CA SER A 62 3.63 6.43 -18.22
C SER A 62 4.06 6.10 -16.78
N VAL A 63 5.34 5.77 -16.58
CA VAL A 63 5.90 5.44 -15.26
C VAL A 63 5.73 6.60 -14.27
N PHE A 64 5.95 7.83 -14.72
CA PHE A 64 5.80 9.01 -13.87
C PHE A 64 4.34 9.26 -13.49
N GLN A 65 3.42 9.24 -14.46
CA GLN A 65 1.99 9.42 -14.20
C GLN A 65 1.43 8.33 -13.30
N SER A 66 1.77 7.06 -13.55
CA SER A 66 1.31 5.94 -12.72
C SER A 66 1.76 6.05 -11.26
N ARG A 67 2.97 6.56 -10.99
CA ARG A 67 3.43 6.84 -9.62
C ARG A 67 2.61 7.90 -8.93
N ILE A 68 2.43 9.04 -9.59
CA ILE A 68 1.68 10.17 -9.03
C ILE A 68 0.23 9.76 -8.79
N LEU A 69 -0.43 9.19 -9.81
CA LEU A 69 -1.82 8.76 -9.67
C LEU A 69 -1.97 7.67 -8.60
N GLY A 70 -1.07 6.70 -8.58
CA GLY A 70 -1.10 5.63 -7.58
C GLY A 70 -0.93 6.17 -6.15
N ALA A 71 0.02 7.07 -5.92
CA ALA A 71 0.26 7.67 -4.61
C ALA A 71 -0.90 8.57 -4.18
N LEU A 72 -1.33 9.47 -5.07
CA LEU A 72 -2.43 10.38 -4.80
C LEU A 72 -3.73 9.62 -4.52
N PHE A 73 -4.06 8.63 -5.35
CA PHE A 73 -5.26 7.82 -5.17
C PHE A 73 -5.22 7.06 -3.85
N THR A 74 -4.11 6.38 -3.54
CA THR A 74 -3.97 5.59 -2.30
C THR A 74 -4.15 6.49 -1.06
N PHE A 75 -3.44 7.61 -1.01
CA PHE A 75 -3.50 8.52 0.13
C PHE A 75 -4.85 9.25 0.24
N ALA A 76 -5.39 9.74 -0.88
CA ALA A 76 -6.67 10.43 -0.90
C ALA A 76 -7.82 9.49 -0.54
N PHE A 77 -7.78 8.23 -0.98
CA PHE A 77 -8.77 7.23 -0.64
C PHE A 77 -8.76 6.94 0.87
N GLY A 78 -7.59 6.71 1.47
CA GLY A 78 -7.47 6.52 2.92
C GLY A 78 -7.98 7.74 3.71
N THR A 79 -7.53 8.94 3.33
CA THR A 79 -7.98 10.19 3.97
C THR A 79 -9.49 10.41 3.82
N LEU A 80 -10.07 10.06 2.66
CA LEU A 80 -11.51 10.18 2.42
C LEU A 80 -12.29 9.24 3.35
N VAL A 81 -11.84 7.99 3.50
CA VAL A 81 -12.48 7.02 4.41
C VAL A 81 -12.46 7.56 5.85
N GLU A 82 -11.33 8.11 6.28
CA GLU A 82 -11.19 8.71 7.61
C GLU A 82 -12.11 9.93 7.79
N LEU A 83 -12.19 10.78 6.77
CA LEU A 83 -13.07 11.94 6.79
C LEU A 83 -14.55 11.52 6.85
N LEU A 84 -14.96 10.49 6.11
CA LEU A 84 -16.31 9.95 6.18
C LEU A 84 -16.66 9.44 7.59
N GLN A 85 -15.72 8.77 8.25
CA GLN A 85 -15.90 8.32 9.64
C GLN A 85 -16.03 9.50 10.61
N SER A 86 -15.34 10.62 10.36
CA SER A 86 -15.50 11.84 11.16
C SER A 86 -16.92 12.44 11.08
N TYR A 87 -17.66 12.14 10.01
CA TYR A 87 -19.07 12.49 9.84
C TYR A 87 -20.04 11.38 10.26
N GLU A 88 -19.56 10.39 11.02
CA GLU A 88 -20.33 9.21 11.48
C GLU A 88 -20.83 8.31 10.32
N ILE A 89 -20.26 8.44 9.13
CA ILE A 89 -20.57 7.61 7.97
C ILE A 89 -19.66 6.39 7.99
N ASN A 90 -20.18 5.26 8.50
CA ASN A 90 -19.47 3.99 8.59
C ASN A 90 -19.37 3.30 7.22
N PHE A 91 -18.44 3.74 6.36
CA PHE A 91 -18.24 3.15 5.03
C PHE A 91 -17.31 1.93 5.05
N LEU A 92 -16.11 2.06 5.61
CA LEU A 92 -15.06 1.02 5.64
C LEU A 92 -14.42 0.81 7.02
N GLY A 93 -14.93 1.48 8.05
CA GLY A 93 -14.55 1.32 9.45
C GLY A 93 -15.49 2.12 10.35
N SER A 94 -15.34 1.97 11.67
CA SER A 94 -16.23 2.52 12.68
C SER A 94 -15.53 3.41 13.72
N THR A 95 -14.22 3.62 13.56
CA THR A 95 -13.40 4.29 14.56
C THR A 95 -12.55 5.32 13.84
N TYR A 96 -12.75 6.59 14.20
CA TYR A 96 -11.96 7.70 13.72
C TYR A 96 -10.70 7.83 14.58
N ASP A 97 -9.52 7.73 13.96
CA ASP A 97 -8.22 8.07 14.54
C ASP A 97 -7.44 8.96 13.55
N PRO A 98 -7.23 10.26 13.86
CA PRO A 98 -6.44 11.16 13.02
C PRO A 98 -5.02 10.64 12.70
N TRP A 99 -4.46 9.77 13.55
CA TRP A 99 -3.16 9.16 13.31
C TRP A 99 -3.15 8.21 12.11
N ASP A 100 -4.31 7.69 11.70
CA ASP A 100 -4.44 6.81 10.54
C ASP A 100 -4.09 7.55 9.25
N ILE A 101 -4.37 8.85 9.15
CA ILE A 101 -3.94 9.69 8.02
C ILE A 101 -2.40 9.70 7.91
N VAL A 102 -1.70 9.78 9.05
CA VAL A 102 -0.23 9.72 9.08
C VAL A 102 0.24 8.34 8.65
N MET A 103 -0.39 7.27 9.14
CA MET A 103 -0.06 5.90 8.75
C MET A 103 -0.29 5.63 7.26
N TYR A 104 -1.38 6.15 6.70
CA TYR A 104 -1.66 6.10 5.26
C TYR A 104 -0.59 6.83 4.45
N GLY A 105 -0.12 7.98 4.95
CA GLY A 105 1.02 8.71 4.37
C GLY A 105 2.30 7.88 4.38
N ILE A 106 2.64 7.28 5.53
CA ILE A 106 3.81 6.42 5.68
C ILE A 106 3.73 5.19 4.77
N GLY A 107 2.58 4.50 4.76
CA GLY A 107 2.33 3.34 3.90
C GLY A 107 2.46 3.66 2.42
N THR A 108 1.87 4.77 1.98
CA THR A 108 1.98 5.23 0.59
C THR A 108 3.42 5.59 0.22
N ALA A 109 4.13 6.30 1.10
CA ALA A 109 5.54 6.65 0.90
C ALA A 109 6.43 5.40 0.84
N LEU A 110 6.17 4.41 1.68
CA LEU A 110 6.88 3.12 1.68
C LEU A 110 6.66 2.37 0.37
N GLY A 111 5.42 2.32 -0.13
CA GLY A 111 5.09 1.73 -1.42
C GLY A 111 5.82 2.41 -2.57
N LEU A 112 5.84 3.74 -2.57
CA LEU A 112 6.57 4.55 -3.54
C LEU A 112 8.09 4.30 -3.46
N ALA A 113 8.66 4.19 -2.26
CA ALA A 113 10.07 3.88 -2.06
C ALA A 113 10.44 2.50 -2.62
N ILE A 114 9.60 1.48 -2.38
CA ILE A 114 9.79 0.14 -2.96
C ILE A 114 9.77 0.21 -4.49
N ASP A 115 8.84 0.98 -5.06
CA ASP A 115 8.77 1.15 -6.51
C ASP A 115 10.00 1.85 -7.10
N LEU A 116 10.49 2.90 -6.45
CA LEU A 116 11.66 3.64 -6.88
C LEU A 116 12.95 2.82 -6.78
N ILE A 117 13.13 2.06 -5.70
CA ILE A 117 14.38 1.36 -5.41
C ILE A 117 14.43 -0.01 -6.10
N PHE A 118 13.39 -0.83 -5.94
CA PHE A 118 13.40 -2.22 -6.39
C PHE A 118 12.77 -2.37 -7.78
N ILE A 119 11.51 -1.93 -7.94
CA ILE A 119 10.76 -2.16 -9.18
C ILE A 119 11.42 -1.45 -10.36
N SER A 120 11.80 -0.18 -10.19
CA SER A 120 12.47 0.61 -11.23
C SER A 120 13.77 -0.04 -11.68
N LYS A 121 14.58 -0.51 -10.74
CA LYS A 121 15.85 -1.18 -11.02
C LYS A 121 15.62 -2.49 -11.79
N MET A 122 14.64 -3.28 -11.38
CA MET A 122 14.27 -4.52 -12.07
C MET A 122 13.77 -4.27 -13.49
N GLU A 123 12.92 -3.27 -13.70
CA GLU A 123 12.44 -2.89 -15.04
C GLU A 123 13.57 -2.35 -15.92
N ALA A 124 14.51 -1.58 -15.37
CA ALA A 124 15.68 -1.09 -16.11
C ALA A 124 16.63 -2.22 -16.54
N LEU A 125 16.87 -3.20 -15.66
CA LEU A 125 17.72 -4.36 -15.97
C LEU A 125 17.12 -5.25 -17.07
N GLU A 126 15.80 -5.40 -17.10
CA GLU A 126 15.13 -6.19 -18.14
C GLU A 126 15.16 -5.49 -19.50
N ARG A 127 15.07 -4.15 -19.54
CA ARG A 127 15.24 -3.38 -20.78
C ARG A 127 16.63 -3.53 -21.39
N LYS A 128 17.69 -3.63 -20.57
CA LYS A 128 19.07 -3.82 -21.06
C LYS A 128 19.35 -5.22 -21.62
N LYS A 129 18.50 -6.20 -21.33
CA LYS A 129 18.63 -7.58 -21.83
C LYS A 129 17.92 -7.81 -23.17
N LYS A 130 17.07 -6.88 -23.60
CA LYS A 130 16.42 -6.87 -24.92
C LYS A 130 17.25 -6.02 -25.87
#